data_AF-A0A973I276-F1
#
_entry.id   AF-A0A973I276-F1
#
_cell.length_a   1.000
_cell.length_b   1.000
_cell.length_c   1.000
_cell.angle_alpha   90.00
_cell.angle_beta   90.00
_cell.angle_gamma   90.00
#
_symmetry.space_group_name_H-M   'P 1'
#
loop_
_entity.id
_entity.type
_entity.pdbx_description
1 polymer ?
#
loop_
_entity_poly.entity_id
_entity_poly.type
_entity_poly.pdbx_seq_one_letter_code
_entity_poly.pdbx_strand_id
1 'polypeptide(L)'
;MILQNMILKLNKRGVVINAENEELIITGNTNSLSDYDLILLKENKSEILKIISKKNTLQNEERGDTYIAPLTNQQRNIYFLESLSVEKNFYNV
;
A
#
# COMPACT_ATOMS: atom_id res chain seq x y z
N MET A 1 -6.01 -2.85 -21.89
CA MET A 1 -6.43 -4.18 -21.38
C MET A 1 -5.29 -5.20 -21.37
N ILE A 2 -4.46 -5.27 -22.43
CA ILE A 2 -3.35 -6.23 -22.55
C ILE A 2 -2.27 -6.04 -21.46
N LEU A 3 -1.84 -4.79 -21.20
CA LEU A 3 -0.80 -4.49 -20.18
C LEU A 3 -1.24 -4.80 -18.74
N GLN A 4 -2.50 -4.55 -18.39
CA GLN A 4 -3.02 -4.90 -17.06
C GLN A 4 -3.00 -6.42 -16.84
N ASN A 5 -3.31 -7.20 -17.87
CA ASN A 5 -3.22 -8.66 -17.81
C ASN A 5 -1.77 -9.14 -17.67
N MET A 6 -0.81 -8.45 -18.30
CA MET A 6 0.61 -8.73 -18.13
C MET A 6 1.06 -8.46 -16.68
N ILE A 7 0.73 -7.30 -16.12
CA ILE A 7 1.06 -6.94 -14.73
C ILE A 7 0.44 -7.96 -13.76
N LEU A 8 -0.80 -8.39 -13.99
CA LEU A 8 -1.45 -9.43 -13.18
C LEU A 8 -0.76 -10.79 -13.28
N LYS A 9 -0.31 -11.19 -14.48
CA LYS A 9 0.46 -12.43 -14.66
C LYS A 9 1.80 -12.39 -13.93
N LEU A 10 2.50 -11.26 -13.98
CA LEU A 10 3.75 -11.05 -13.25
C LEU A 10 3.53 -11.07 -11.74
N ASN A 11 2.47 -10.42 -11.25
CA ASN A 11 2.11 -10.45 -9.83
C ASN A 11 1.78 -11.88 -9.35
N LYS A 12 1.08 -12.69 -10.16
CA LYS A 12 0.86 -14.12 -9.86
C LYS A 12 2.15 -14.95 -9.77
N ARG A 13 3.22 -14.55 -10.46
CA ARG A 13 4.55 -15.17 -10.36
C ARG A 13 5.37 -14.63 -9.18
N GLY A 14 4.80 -13.71 -8.38
CA GLY A 14 5.46 -13.06 -7.27
C GLY A 14 6.36 -11.90 -7.69
N VAL A 15 6.22 -11.39 -8.93
CA VAL A 15 6.93 -10.21 -9.42
C VAL A 15 6.05 -8.98 -9.22
N VAL A 16 6.51 -8.06 -8.39
CA VAL A 16 5.81 -6.81 -8.08
C VAL A 16 6.48 -5.67 -8.85
N ILE A 17 5.69 -4.97 -9.65
CA ILE A 17 6.14 -3.81 -10.42
C ILE A 17 5.62 -2.56 -9.72
N ASN A 18 6.56 -1.74 -9.26
CA ASN A 18 6.29 -0.44 -8.67
C ASN A 18 6.85 0.67 -9.56
N ALA A 19 6.33 1.87 -9.39
CA ALA A 19 6.85 3.07 -10.01
C ALA A 19 7.41 3.97 -8.90
N GLU A 20 8.68 4.35 -9.02
CA GLU A 20 9.29 5.37 -8.17
C GLU A 20 9.83 6.46 -9.11
N ASN A 21 9.26 7.65 -9.00
CA ASN A 21 9.51 8.77 -9.90
C ASN A 21 9.28 8.39 -11.38
N GLU A 22 10.36 8.25 -12.16
CA GLU A 22 10.36 7.89 -13.58
C GLU A 22 10.93 6.50 -13.86
N GLU A 23 11.16 5.72 -12.82
CA GLU A 23 11.76 4.39 -12.91
C GLU A 23 10.75 3.30 -12.55
N LEU A 24 10.84 2.19 -13.29
CA LEU A 24 10.10 0.97 -12.96
C LEU A 24 10.96 0.12 -12.05
N ILE A 25 10.52 -0.04 -10.82
CA ILE A 25 11.18 -0.88 -9.84
C ILE A 25 10.50 -2.24 -9.85
N ILE A 26 11.31 -3.27 -10.07
CA ILE A 26 10.87 -4.65 -10.07
C ILE A 26 11.34 -5.29 -8.77
N THR A 27 10.40 -5.77 -7.97
CA THR A 27 10.66 -6.40 -6.66
C THR A 27 10.03 -7.79 -6.58
N GLY A 28 10.40 -8.55 -5.56
CA GLY A 28 9.90 -9.91 -5.35
C GLY A 28 10.72 -10.97 -6.09
N ASN A 29 10.06 -11.89 -6.79
CA ASN A 29 10.69 -13.04 -7.44
C ASN A 29 11.28 -12.71 -8.81
N THR A 30 12.37 -11.95 -8.84
CA THR A 30 13.05 -11.52 -10.08
C THR A 30 13.59 -12.68 -10.92
N ASN A 31 13.86 -13.85 -10.31
CA ASN A 31 14.31 -15.04 -11.03
C ASN A 31 13.23 -15.66 -11.94
N SER A 32 11.97 -15.26 -11.78
CA SER A 32 10.85 -15.73 -12.61
C SER A 32 10.60 -14.89 -13.87
N LEU A 33 11.40 -13.83 -14.08
CA LEU A 33 11.33 -12.99 -15.27
C LEU A 33 12.07 -13.65 -16.43
N SER A 34 11.37 -13.83 -17.54
CA SER A 34 12.02 -14.21 -18.80
C SER A 34 12.57 -12.98 -19.52
N ASP A 35 13.53 -13.19 -20.44
CA ASP A 35 14.06 -12.12 -21.29
C ASP A 35 12.95 -11.43 -22.11
N TYR A 36 11.95 -12.21 -22.51
CA TYR A 36 10.77 -11.69 -23.19
C TYR A 36 9.95 -10.74 -22.31
N ASP A 37 9.76 -11.08 -21.03
CA ASP A 37 9.05 -10.22 -20.07
C ASP A 37 9.80 -8.89 -19.87
N LEU A 38 11.14 -8.92 -19.84
CA LEU A 38 11.98 -7.72 -19.72
C LEU A 38 11.90 -6.82 -20.96
N ILE A 39 11.87 -7.41 -22.16
CA ILE A 39 11.69 -6.65 -23.42
C ILE A 39 10.34 -5.95 -23.40
N LEU A 40 9.27 -6.68 -23.07
CA LEU A 40 7.92 -6.10 -23.00
C LEU A 40 7.82 -4.98 -21.95
N LEU A 41 8.45 -5.12 -20.79
CA LEU A 41 8.48 -4.08 -19.76
C LEU A 41 9.23 -2.83 -20.22
N LYS A 42 10.32 -3.00 -20.98
CA LYS A 42 11.09 -1.87 -21.54
C LYS A 42 10.30 -1.14 -22.62
N GLU A 43 9.71 -1.86 -23.57
CA GLU A 43 8.93 -1.27 -24.66
C GLU A 43 7.72 -0.50 -24.15
N ASN A 44 7.08 -0.99 -23.08
CA ASN A 44 5.86 -0.40 -22.54
C ASN A 44 6.08 0.42 -21.27
N LYS A 45 7.33 0.81 -20.96
CA LYS A 45 7.71 1.50 -19.71
C LYS A 45 6.81 2.72 -19.43
N SER A 46 6.65 3.58 -20.43
CA SER A 46 5.89 4.84 -20.30
C SER A 46 4.40 4.61 -20.03
N GLU A 47 3.80 3.59 -20.64
CA GLU A 47 2.39 3.24 -20.40
C GLU A 47 2.19 2.60 -19.03
N ILE A 48 3.11 1.74 -18.59
CA ILE A 48 3.05 1.12 -17.27
C ILE A 48 3.15 2.18 -16.17
N LEU A 49 4.06 3.16 -16.31
CA LEU A 49 4.16 4.29 -15.39
C LEU A 49 2.85 5.10 -15.31
N LYS A 50 2.17 5.33 -16.44
CA LYS A 50 0.85 6.00 -16.46
C LYS A 50 -0.24 5.18 -15.74
N ILE A 51 -0.22 3.86 -15.88
CA ILE A 51 -1.19 2.97 -15.22
C ILE A 51 -0.95 2.94 -13.70
N ILE A 52 0.31 2.84 -13.27
CA ILE A 52 0.66 2.79 -11.84
C ILE A 52 0.41 4.15 -11.17
N SER A 53 0.83 5.25 -11.79
CA SER A 53 0.58 6.60 -11.26
C SER A 53 -0.91 6.89 -11.09
N LYS A 54 -1.75 6.51 -12.06
CA LYS A 54 -3.22 6.62 -11.93
C LYS A 54 -3.78 5.80 -10.76
N LYS A 55 -3.17 4.66 -10.43
CA LYS A 55 -3.58 3.82 -9.29
C LYS A 55 -3.13 4.44 -7.96
N ASN A 56 -1.96 5.07 -7.92
CA ASN A 56 -1.45 5.76 -6.73
C ASN A 56 -2.20 7.08 -6.47
N THR A 57 -2.61 7.82 -7.50
CA THR A 57 -3.42 9.04 -7.30
C THR A 57 -4.80 8.74 -6.70
N LEU A 58 -5.41 7.59 -7.02
CA LEU A 58 -6.64 7.13 -6.38
C LEU A 58 -6.48 6.76 -4.90
N GLN A 59 -5.26 6.51 -4.41
CA GLN A 59 -4.99 6.28 -2.99
C GLN A 59 -4.57 7.55 -2.24
N ASN A 60 -4.31 8.63 -2.96
CA ASN A 60 -3.94 9.93 -2.41
C ASN A 60 -5.14 10.89 -2.28
N GLU A 61 -6.37 10.38 -2.34
CA GLU A 61 -7.53 11.14 -1.85
C GLU A 61 -7.34 11.39 -0.36
N GLU A 62 -6.95 12.64 -0.06
CA GLU A 62 -7.00 13.32 1.22
C GLU A 62 -6.67 12.45 2.44
N ARG A 63 -5.38 12.47 2.82
CA ARG A 63 -5.04 12.34 4.24
C ARG A 63 -5.75 13.47 4.97
N GLY A 64 -6.98 13.24 5.42
CA GLY A 64 -7.58 14.04 6.47
C GLY A 64 -6.60 14.02 7.64
N ASP A 65 -6.10 15.19 8.02
CA ASP A 65 -4.96 15.40 8.93
C ASP A 65 -5.16 14.86 10.36
N THR A 66 -6.20 14.07 10.62
CA THR A 66 -6.32 13.30 11.87
C THR A 66 -7.36 12.19 11.69
N TYR A 67 -6.87 10.96 11.48
CA TYR A 67 -7.71 9.78 11.64
C TYR A 67 -7.93 9.55 13.14
N ILE A 68 -9.15 9.79 13.63
CA ILE A 68 -9.55 9.40 14.98
C ILE A 68 -10.08 7.96 14.90
N ALA A 69 -9.25 7.01 15.32
CA ALA A 69 -9.66 5.62 15.43
C ALA A 69 -10.75 5.48 16.52
N PRO A 70 -11.82 4.73 16.27
CA PRO A 70 -12.81 4.46 17.31
C PRO A 70 -12.19 3.64 18.45
N LEU A 71 -12.49 4.02 19.69
CA LEU A 71 -12.02 3.30 20.87
C LEU A 71 -12.56 1.87 20.88
N THR A 72 -11.66 0.91 21.16
CA THR A 72 -12.05 -0.49 21.34
C THR A 72 -12.93 -0.67 22.58
N ASN A 73 -13.69 -1.75 22.65
CA ASN A 73 -14.52 -2.06 23.82
C ASN A 73 -13.69 -2.15 25.12
N GLN A 74 -12.47 -2.67 25.02
CA GLN A 74 -11.56 -2.77 26.16
C GLN A 74 -11.10 -1.38 26.63
N GLN A 75 -10.72 -0.49 25.71
CA GLN A 75 -10.34 0.90 26.04
C GLN A 75 -11.50 1.68 26.68
N ARG A 76 -12.74 1.48 26.19
CA ARG A 76 -13.93 2.09 26.80
C ARG A 76 -14.17 1.60 28.23
N ASN A 77 -14.01 0.30 28.48
CA ASN A 77 -14.18 -0.26 29.81
C ASN A 77 -13.12 0.23 30.79
N ILE A 78 -11.86 0.36 30.34
CA ILE A 78 -10.78 0.92 31.16
C ILE A 78 -11.08 2.37 31.51
N TYR A 79 -11.44 3.20 30.52
CA TYR A 79 -11.79 4.60 30.74
C TYR A 79 -12.98 4.77 31.71
N PHE A 80 -14.00 3.92 31.58
CA PHE A 80 -15.13 3.90 32.50
C PHE A 80 -14.70 3.58 33.94
N LEU A 81 -13.89 2.54 34.12
CA LEU A 81 -13.38 2.15 35.43
C LEU A 81 -12.47 3.24 36.04
N GLU A 82 -11.65 3.90 35.21
CA GLU A 82 -10.81 5.03 35.64
C GLU A 82 -11.66 6.20 36.14
N SER A 83 -12.76 6.55 35.45
CA SER A 83 -13.68 7.61 35.89
C SER A 83 -14.37 7.36 37.23
N LEU A 84 -14.41 6.10 37.67
CA LEU A 84 -14.97 5.71 38.96
C LEU A 84 -13.89 5.65 40.07
N SER A 85 -12.61 5.67 39.70
CA SER A 85 -11.49 5.65 40.63
C SER A 85 -10.94 7.05 40.82
N VAL A 86 -11.06 7.59 42.03
CA VAL A 86 -10.74 9.00 42.33
C VAL A 86 -9.25 9.35 42.16
N GLU A 87 -8.32 8.37 42.09
CA GLU A 87 -6.88 8.64 42.28
C GLU A 87 -5.87 7.82 41.44
N LYS A 88 -6.27 7.07 40.39
CA LYS A 88 -5.27 6.30 39.60
C LYS A 88 -5.44 6.42 38.10
N ASN A 89 -4.67 7.34 37.51
CA ASN A 89 -4.35 7.30 36.08
C ASN A 89 -3.23 6.28 35.86
N PHE A 90 -3.47 5.23 35.07
CA PHE A 90 -2.46 4.22 34.73
C PHE A 90 -1.68 4.56 33.46
N TYR A 91 -2.03 5.65 32.79
CA TYR A 91 -1.28 6.22 31.69
C TYR A 91 -0.26 7.21 32.26
N ASN A 92 1.00 6.79 32.38
CA ASN A 92 2.12 7.71 32.53
C ASN A 92 2.24 8.51 31.23
N VAL A 93 1.91 9.80 31.26
CA VAL A 93 2.48 10.77 30.32
C VAL A 93 3.89 11.10 30.78
#